data_AF-A0AAD9MZG0-F1
#
_entry.id   AF-A0AAD9MZG0-F1
#
_cell.length_a   1.000
_cell.length_b   1.000
_cell.length_c   1.000
_cell.angle_alpha   90.00
_cell.angle_beta   90.00
_cell.angle_gamma   90.00
#
_symmetry.space_group_name_H-M   'P 1'
#
loop_
_entity.id
_entity.type
_entity.pdbx_description
1 polymer ?
#
loop_
_entity_poly.entity_id
_entity_poly.type
_entity_poly.pdbx_seq_one_letter_code
_entity_poly.pdbx_strand_id
1 'polypeptide(L)' 'MSCESDLCVGDPKCGSKTCENGGNFDDVCECICPDGYTGTTCSNAGEEQRSDGVKSQLSILCAVVWILTLFT' A
#
# COMPACT_ATOMS: atom_id res chain seq x y z
N MET A 1 13.13 7.54 -21.92
CA MET A 1 11.74 7.51 -22.39
C MET A 1 10.94 7.99 -21.20
N SER A 2 10.63 9.29 -21.16
CA SER A 2 10.06 9.93 -19.97
C SER A 2 8.59 10.19 -20.25
N CYS A 3 7.72 9.65 -19.41
CA CYS A 3 6.36 10.13 -19.31
C CYS A 3 6.43 11.40 -18.46
N GLU A 4 5.97 12.54 -18.98
CA GLU A 4 5.82 13.72 -18.14
C GLU A 4 4.62 13.51 -17.20
N SER A 5 4.83 13.71 -15.90
CA SER A 5 3.90 13.36 -14.82
C SER A 5 2.50 13.98 -14.96
N ASP A 6 2.37 15.11 -15.67
CA ASP A 6 1.09 15.82 -15.88
C ASP A 6 0.21 15.26 -17.02
N LEU A 7 0.72 14.31 -17.83
CA LEU A 7 0.04 13.84 -19.05
C LEU A 7 -0.17 12.32 -19.09
N CYS A 8 -0.06 11.63 -17.96
CA CYS A 8 -0.30 10.17 -17.90
C CYS A 8 -1.70 9.76 -18.38
N VAL A 9 -2.69 10.66 -18.33
CA VAL A 9 -4.05 10.40 -18.81
C VAL A 9 -4.13 10.69 -20.32
N GLY A 10 -4.11 9.63 -21.12
CA GLY A 10 -4.39 9.71 -22.55
C GLY A 10 -3.17 9.84 -23.46
N ASP A 11 -1.95 9.75 -22.93
CA ASP A 11 -0.74 9.68 -23.77
C ASP A 11 -0.56 8.26 -24.35
N PRO A 12 -0.41 8.11 -25.68
CA PRO A 12 -0.25 6.80 -26.32
C PRO A 12 1.05 6.08 -25.93
N LYS A 13 2.04 6.76 -25.34
CA LYS A 13 3.30 6.15 -24.87
C LYS A 13 3.22 5.61 -23.44
N CYS A 14 2.39 6.21 -22.59
CA CYS A 14 2.22 5.81 -21.19
C CYS A 14 0.96 4.95 -20.97
N GLY A 15 0.16 4.83 -22.03
CA GLY A 15 -1.05 4.02 -22.08
C GLY A 15 -2.27 4.86 -21.68
N SER A 16 -3.41 4.57 -22.29
CA SER A 16 -4.71 5.16 -21.94
C SER A 16 -5.26 4.62 -20.62
N LYS A 17 -4.38 4.36 -19.64
CA LYS A 17 -4.78 3.83 -18.34
C LYS A 17 -5.30 4.98 -17.51
N THR A 18 -6.38 4.74 -16.76
CA THR A 18 -6.92 5.68 -15.79
C THR A 18 -6.82 5.00 -14.43
N CYS A 19 -6.28 5.68 -13.43
CA CYS A 19 -6.30 5.17 -12.06
C CYS A 19 -7.71 5.39 -11.48
N GLU A 20 -8.37 4.32 -11.06
CA GLU A 20 -9.69 4.35 -10.45
C GLU A 20 -9.59 4.46 -8.93
N ASN A 21 -10.73 4.61 -8.25
CA ASN A 21 -10.83 4.60 -6.78
C ASN A 21 -9.94 5.65 -6.07
N GLY A 22 -9.64 6.76 -6.73
CA GLY A 22 -8.79 7.83 -6.16
C GLY A 22 -7.29 7.55 -6.23
N GLY A 23 -6.86 6.56 -7.02
CA GLY A 23 -5.44 6.38 -7.34
C GLY A 23 -4.87 7.55 -8.14
N ASN A 24 -3.57 7.80 -7.98
CA ASN A 24 -2.85 8.88 -8.66
C ASN A 24 -1.65 8.32 -9.44
N PHE A 25 -1.21 9.01 -10.49
CA PHE A 25 -0.02 8.61 -11.22
C PHE A 25 1.25 9.05 -10.49
N ASP A 26 2.26 8.18 -10.52
CA ASP A 26 3.64 8.51 -10.17
C ASP A 26 4.39 9.12 -11.38
N ASP A 27 5.63 9.55 -11.17
CA ASP A 27 6.51 10.14 -12.19
C ASP A 27 6.83 9.19 -13.38
N VAL A 28 6.57 7.90 -13.23
CA VAL A 28 6.71 6.87 -14.26
C VAL A 28 5.37 6.42 -14.87
N CYS A 29 4.28 7.14 -14.58
CA CYS A 29 2.90 6.79 -14.96
C CYS A 29 2.43 5.40 -14.50
N GLU A 30 2.89 4.97 -13.33
CA GLU A 30 2.30 3.84 -12.63
C GLU A 30 1.23 4.35 -11.65
N CYS A 31 0.12 3.62 -11.50
CA CYS A 31 -0.93 4.00 -10.56
C CYS A 31 -0.51 3.69 -9.13
N ILE A 32 -0.37 4.71 -8.32
CA ILE A 32 -0.28 4.62 -6.86
C ILE A 32 -1.71 4.48 -6.33
N CYS A 33 -2.00 3.32 -5.76
CA CYS A 33 -3.32 3.01 -5.22
C CYS A 33 -3.45 3.40 -3.74
N PRO A 34 -4.60 3.94 -3.32
CA PRO A 34 -4.89 4.15 -1.91
C PRO A 34 -5.09 2.81 -1.18
N ASP A 35 -5.08 2.87 0.15
CA ASP A 35 -5.27 1.70 1.01
C ASP A 35 -6.54 0.92 0.65
N GLY A 36 -6.42 -0.41 0.61
CA GLY A 36 -7.50 -1.30 0.21
C GLY A 36 -7.76 -1.35 -1.31
N TYR A 37 -6.89 -0.81 -2.16
CA TYR A 37 -6.97 -0.92 -3.63
C TYR A 37 -5.64 -1.40 -4.24
N THR A 38 -5.73 -2.19 -5.31
CA THR A 38 -4.57 -2.79 -5.99
C THR A 38 -4.80 -2.92 -7.50
N GLY A 39 -3.74 -3.38 -8.19
CA GLY A 39 -3.73 -3.58 -9.63
C GLY A 39 -3.22 -2.35 -10.39
N THR A 40 -2.91 -2.51 -11.67
CA THR A 40 -2.26 -1.46 -12.48
C THR A 40 -3.12 -0.20 -12.70
N THR A 41 -4.38 -0.24 -12.30
CA THR A 41 -5.38 0.84 -12.44
C THR A 41 -6.14 1.08 -11.14
N CYS A 42 -5.75 0.45 -10.02
CA CYS A 42 -6.47 0.54 -8.74
C CYS A 42 -7.95 0.11 -8.80
N SER A 43 -8.34 -0.63 -9.83
CA SER A 43 -9.72 -1.10 -10.03
C SER A 43 -10.10 -2.22 -9.07
N ASN A 44 -9.10 -2.99 -8.60
CA ASN A 44 -9.34 -4.11 -7.71
C ASN A 44 -9.32 -3.63 -6.26
N ALA A 45 -10.26 -4.11 -5.46
CA ALA A 45 -10.12 -4.02 -4.02
C ALA A 45 -8.85 -4.79 -3.64
N GLY A 46 -7.85 -4.05 -3.17
CA GLY A 46 -6.73 -4.62 -2.45
C GLY A 46 -7.28 -5.33 -1.26
N GLU A 47 -6.97 -6.61 -1.16
CA GLU A 47 -7.05 -7.28 0.13
C GLU A 47 -6.10 -6.48 1.02
N GLU A 48 -6.67 -5.62 1.86
CA GLU A 48 -5.98 -4.84 2.89
C GLU A 48 -4.89 -5.74 3.46
N GLN A 49 -3.65 -5.54 3.00
CA GLN A 49 -2.50 -6.14 3.64
C GLN A 49 -2.35 -5.33 4.92
N ARG A 50 -3.20 -5.67 5.89
CA ARG A 50 -3.28 -5.08 7.21
C ARG A 50 -1.94 -5.29 7.87
N SER A 51 -0.99 -4.41 7.57
CA SER A 51 0.29 -4.30 8.26
C SER A 51 0.12 -3.83 9.71
N ASP A 52 -1.11 -3.62 10.16
CA ASP A 52 -1.47 -3.43 11.56
C ASP A 52 -1.53 -4.75 12.38
N GLY A 53 -1.25 -5.91 11.76
CA GLY A 53 -1.31 -7.21 12.44
C GLY A 53 -0.04 -7.67 13.18
N VAL A 54 1.14 -7.11 12.89
CA VAL A 54 2.42 -7.64 13.42
C VAL A 54 2.91 -6.94 14.69
N LYS A 55 2.26 -5.85 15.15
CA LYS A 55 2.68 -5.14 16.38
C LYS A 55 2.11 -5.72 17.69
N SER A 56 1.05 -6.52 17.65
CA SER A 56 0.36 -6.97 18.88
C SER A 56 1.05 -8.15 19.59
N GLN A 57 1.75 -9.02 18.84
CA GLN A 57 2.34 -10.24 19.41
C GLN A 57 3.63 -9.97 20.22
N LEU A 58 4.37 -8.91 19.90
CA LEU A 58 5.63 -8.58 20.57
C LEU A 58 5.43 -8.04 22.00
N SER A 59 4.29 -7.40 22.27
CA SER A 59 3.97 -6.83 23.58
C SER A 59 3.60 -7.88 24.64
N ILE A 60 3.00 -8.99 24.22
CA ILE A 60 2.53 -10.05 25.13
C ILE A 60 3.72 -10.85 25.69
N LEU A 61 4.71 -11.17 24.84
CA LEU A 61 5.93 -11.86 25.27
C LEU A 61 6.72 -11.07 26.32
N CYS A 62 6.82 -9.73 26.17
CA CYS A 62 7.46 -8.91 27.19
C CYS A 62 6.70 -8.96 28.52
N ALA A 63 5.38 -8.81 28.54
CA ALA A 63 4.61 -8.82 29.78
C ALA A 63 4.76 -10.14 30.57
N VAL A 64 4.76 -11.29 29.88
CA VAL A 64 4.88 -12.61 30.52
C VAL A 64 6.28 -12.84 31.12
N VAL A 65 7.34 -12.40 30.43
CA VAL A 65 8.72 -12.51 30.93
C VAL A 65 8.91 -11.66 32.19
N TRP A 66 8.42 -10.42 32.21
CA TRP A 66 8.48 -9.55 33.38
C TRP A 66 7.76 -10.13 34.59
N ILE A 67 6.58 -10.71 34.39
CA ILE A 67 5.82 -11.37 35.47
C ILE A 67 6.62 -12.56 36.02
N LEU A 68 7.11 -13.47 35.17
CA LEU A 68 7.82 -14.67 35.62
C LEU A 68 9.12 -14.35 36.39
N THR A 69 9.84 -13.28 36.00
CA THR A 69 11.06 -12.85 36.70
C THR A 69 10.80 -12.18 38.05
N LEU A 70 9.57 -11.74 38.34
CA LEU A 70 9.21 -11.12 39.63
C LEU A 70 8.77 -12.14 40.69
N PHE A 71 8.44 -13.37 40.27
CA PHE A 71 7.95 -14.45 41.15
C PHE A 71 8.99 -15.55 41.43
N THR A 72 10.25 -15.34 41.04
CA THR A 72 11.42 -16.20 41.33
C THR A 72 12.51 -15.41 42.01
#